data_AF-A0A523MXJ6-F1
#
_entry.id   AF-A0A523MXJ6-F1
#
_cell.length_a   1.000
_cell.length_b   1.000
_cell.length_c   1.000
_cell.angle_alpha   90.00
_cell.angle_beta   90.00
_cell.angle_gamma   90.00
#
_symmetry.space_group_name_H-M   'P 1'
#
loop_
_entity.id
_entity.type
_entity.pdbx_description
1 polymer ?
#
loop_
_entity_poly.entity_id
_entity_poly.type
_entity_poly.pdbx_seq_one_letter_code
_entity_poly.pdbx_strand_id
1 'polypeptide(L)'
;MSLKDKEKWNAKYESSACLAGREPVPWLADHAGLLSGQGMALDIAMGEGRNALFAASLGYDVLGVDISDVGIARAESLGRENKLTIRTQVADLDHYSIEDDSYDLILCFYFLNRHLFEGIRKGLRPGGVLMYETFTVDYLQYSGFRREWVLEKNELLEAFPGLSVLDYREVDEPENETAYASLVARKD
;
A
#
# COMPACT_ATOMS: atom_id res chain seq x y z
N MET A 1 -9.73 11.91 -14.86
CA MET A 1 -9.36 12.07 -13.44
C MET A 1 -7.85 11.92 -13.32
N SER A 2 -7.29 10.83 -13.87
CA SER A 2 -5.86 10.49 -13.93
C SER A 2 -4.84 11.61 -14.12
N LEU A 3 -4.98 12.50 -15.12
CA LEU A 3 -3.98 13.56 -15.37
C LEU A 3 -3.87 14.55 -14.20
N LYS A 4 -5.01 14.94 -13.60
CA LYS A 4 -5.01 15.87 -12.46
C LYS A 4 -4.42 15.22 -11.21
N ASP A 5 -4.71 13.93 -10.99
CA ASP A 5 -4.15 13.20 -9.85
C ASP A 5 -2.65 12.97 -10.02
N LYS A 6 -2.20 12.67 -11.24
CA LYS A 6 -0.78 12.61 -11.59
C LYS A 6 -0.05 13.93 -11.31
N GLU A 7 -0.54 15.04 -11.85
CA GLU A 7 0.05 16.37 -11.63
C GLU A 7 0.10 16.73 -10.15
N LYS A 8 -0.99 16.47 -9.42
CA LYS A 8 -1.07 16.69 -7.96
C LYS A 8 -0.01 15.90 -7.19
N TRP A 9 0.14 14.61 -7.47
CA TRP A 9 1.11 13.77 -6.77
C TRP A 9 2.55 14.06 -7.17
N ASN A 10 2.82 14.34 -8.44
CA ASN A 10 4.13 14.81 -8.88
C ASN A 10 4.54 16.08 -8.13
N ALA A 11 3.66 17.09 -8.07
CA ALA A 11 3.93 18.33 -7.35
C ALA A 11 4.21 18.09 -5.85
N LYS A 12 3.45 17.19 -5.22
CA LYS A 12 3.70 16.79 -3.82
C LYS A 12 5.09 16.20 -3.64
N TYR A 13 5.47 15.23 -4.47
CA TYR A 13 6.81 14.64 -4.39
C TYR A 13 7.88 15.68 -4.67
N GLU A 14 7.77 16.50 -5.71
CA GLU A 14 8.74 17.57 -6.00
C GLU A 14 8.93 18.57 -4.86
N SER A 15 7.88 18.84 -4.07
CA SER A 15 7.92 19.82 -2.97
C SER A 15 8.73 19.40 -1.73
N SER A 16 9.04 18.11 -1.58
CA SER A 16 9.81 17.58 -0.43
C SER A 16 10.90 16.63 -0.93
N ALA A 17 12.06 16.58 -0.26
CA ALA A 17 13.11 15.63 -0.61
C ALA A 17 12.71 14.17 -0.33
N CYS A 18 11.82 13.95 0.64
CA CYS A 18 11.27 12.65 1.00
C CYS A 18 9.95 12.89 1.73
N LEU A 19 8.83 12.52 1.11
CA LEU A 19 7.50 12.79 1.63
C LEU A 19 7.09 11.75 2.68
N ALA A 20 7.34 10.47 2.42
CA ALA A 20 6.89 9.36 3.26
C ALA A 20 7.97 8.79 4.20
N GLY A 21 9.19 9.31 4.16
CA GLY A 21 10.34 8.71 4.83
C GLY A 21 10.91 7.50 4.06
N ARG A 22 12.03 6.96 4.54
CA ARG A 22 12.75 5.83 3.90
C ARG A 22 12.49 4.48 4.58
N GLU A 23 12.05 4.48 5.83
CA GLU A 23 11.70 3.27 6.57
C GLU A 23 10.31 2.75 6.20
N PRO A 24 10.08 1.43 6.21
CA PRO A 24 8.75 0.87 6.00
C PRO A 24 7.76 1.36 7.05
N VAL A 25 6.47 1.25 6.74
CA VAL A 25 5.41 1.45 7.74
C VAL A 25 5.64 0.49 8.92
N PRO A 26 5.53 0.93 10.19
CA PRO A 26 5.70 0.06 11.34
C PRO A 26 4.84 -1.20 11.28
N TRP A 27 3.57 -1.08 10.87
CA TRP A 27 2.67 -2.21 10.66
C TRP A 27 3.26 -3.30 9.75
N LEU A 28 3.99 -2.92 8.69
CA LEU A 28 4.68 -3.84 7.80
C LEU A 28 5.90 -4.46 8.48
N ALA A 29 6.74 -3.66 9.14
CA ALA A 29 7.96 -4.13 9.79
C ALA A 29 7.66 -5.08 10.97
N ASP A 30 6.69 -4.73 11.81
CA ASP A 30 6.33 -5.47 13.03
C ASP A 30 5.75 -6.86 12.70
N HIS A 31 5.14 -7.01 11.53
CA HIS A 31 4.55 -8.26 11.05
C HIS A 31 5.43 -8.99 10.02
N ALA A 32 6.67 -8.56 9.80
CA ALA A 32 7.56 -9.18 8.82
C ALA A 32 7.80 -10.68 9.10
N GLY A 33 7.64 -11.14 10.35
CA GLY A 33 7.71 -12.55 10.72
C GLY A 33 6.59 -13.43 10.14
N LEU A 34 5.52 -12.85 9.59
CA LEU A 34 4.47 -13.57 8.87
C LEU A 34 4.80 -13.75 7.37
N LEU A 35 5.83 -13.09 6.87
CA LEU A 35 6.19 -13.05 5.46
C LEU A 35 7.20 -14.15 5.13
N SER A 36 6.99 -14.84 4.01
CA SER A 36 7.87 -15.90 3.52
C SER A 36 9.20 -15.37 2.97
N GLY A 37 9.22 -14.10 2.53
CA GLY A 37 10.36 -13.53 1.80
C GLY A 37 10.57 -14.15 0.42
N GLN A 38 9.56 -14.84 -0.12
CA GLN A 38 9.67 -15.59 -1.37
C GLN A 38 8.45 -15.35 -2.26
N GLY A 39 8.70 -15.26 -3.56
CA GLY A 39 7.65 -15.11 -4.57
C GLY A 39 7.44 -13.66 -4.98
N MET A 40 6.23 -13.36 -5.45
CA MET A 40 5.90 -12.09 -6.08
C MET A 40 5.19 -11.16 -5.08
N ALA A 41 5.61 -9.89 -5.01
CA ALA A 41 4.91 -8.87 -4.23
C ALA A 41 4.35 -7.75 -5.11
N LEU A 42 3.17 -7.23 -4.75
CA LEU A 42 2.59 -6.02 -5.33
C LEU A 42 2.52 -4.92 -4.27
N ASP A 43 3.05 -3.73 -4.56
CA ASP A 43 2.87 -2.53 -3.73
C ASP A 43 1.98 -1.52 -4.47
N ILE A 44 0.74 -1.38 -3.99
CA ILE A 44 -0.30 -0.54 -4.58
C ILE A 44 -0.16 0.89 -4.05
N ALA A 45 -0.10 1.87 -4.95
CA ALA A 45 0.17 3.27 -4.62
C ALA A 45 1.49 3.42 -3.83
N MET A 46 2.55 2.80 -4.37
CA MET A 46 3.85 2.63 -3.69
C MET A 46 4.55 3.96 -3.32
N GLY A 47 4.17 5.06 -3.97
CA GLY A 47 4.83 6.35 -3.84
C GLY A 47 6.33 6.29 -4.09
N GLU A 48 7.11 6.69 -3.08
CA GLU A 48 8.59 6.67 -3.10
C GLU A 48 9.19 5.28 -2.79
N GLY A 49 8.36 4.25 -2.64
CA GLY A 49 8.77 2.85 -2.66
C GLY A 49 9.36 2.29 -1.36
N ARG A 50 9.23 2.97 -0.22
CA ARG A 50 9.78 2.48 1.06
C ARG A 50 9.29 1.07 1.45
N ASN A 51 8.02 0.76 1.19
CA ASN A 51 7.42 -0.55 1.49
C ASN A 51 7.84 -1.59 0.43
N ALA A 52 7.75 -1.24 -0.86
CA ALA A 52 8.27 -2.06 -1.95
C ALA A 52 9.75 -2.47 -1.75
N LEU A 53 10.61 -1.53 -1.35
CA LEU A 53 12.02 -1.81 -1.10
C LEU A 53 12.23 -2.66 0.14
N PHE A 54 11.44 -2.46 1.20
CA PHE A 54 11.47 -3.36 2.34
C PHE A 54 11.09 -4.79 1.95
N ALA A 55 10.00 -4.98 1.20
CA ALA A 55 9.63 -6.31 0.69
C ALA A 55 10.73 -6.92 -0.21
N ALA A 56 11.36 -6.13 -1.08
CA ALA A 56 12.49 -6.59 -1.88
C ALA A 56 13.68 -7.03 -1.01
N SER A 57 13.95 -6.33 0.09
CA SER A 57 15.01 -6.69 1.03
C SER A 57 14.75 -8.02 1.76
N LEU A 58 13.48 -8.42 1.88
CA LEU A 58 13.09 -9.73 2.42
C LEU A 58 13.20 -10.87 1.40
N GLY A 59 13.41 -10.56 0.11
CA GLY A 59 13.60 -11.56 -0.96
C GLY A 59 12.47 -11.65 -1.99
N TYR A 60 11.42 -10.82 -1.89
CA TYR A 60 10.34 -10.79 -2.89
C TYR A 60 10.78 -10.18 -4.23
N ASP A 61 10.23 -10.69 -5.33
CA ASP A 61 10.23 -9.99 -6.61
C ASP A 61 9.05 -9.01 -6.64
N VAL A 62 9.37 -7.73 -6.44
CA VAL A 62 8.36 -6.69 -6.21
C VAL A 62 8.00 -5.97 -7.50
N LEU A 63 6.69 -5.85 -7.75
CA LEU A 63 6.10 -4.86 -8.65
C LEU A 63 5.48 -3.75 -7.81
N GLY A 64 5.98 -2.53 -7.92
CA GLY A 64 5.36 -1.35 -7.35
C GLY A 64 4.60 -0.54 -8.41
N VAL A 65 3.42 -0.04 -8.05
CA VAL A 65 2.54 0.72 -8.96
C VAL A 65 2.19 2.05 -8.34
N ASP A 66 2.37 3.14 -9.09
CA ASP A 66 1.94 4.48 -8.68
C ASP A 66 1.52 5.31 -9.90
N ILE A 67 0.72 6.34 -9.69
CA ILE A 67 0.34 7.28 -10.75
C ILE A 67 1.44 8.29 -11.06
N SER A 68 2.32 8.53 -10.09
CA SER A 68 3.40 9.52 -10.15
C SER A 68 4.68 8.92 -10.73
N ASP A 69 5.12 9.47 -11.87
CA ASP A 69 6.44 9.18 -12.42
C ASP A 69 7.58 9.77 -11.56
N VAL A 70 7.33 10.87 -10.84
CA VAL A 70 8.30 11.43 -9.89
C VAL A 70 8.50 10.49 -8.69
N GLY A 71 7.42 9.97 -8.11
CA GLY A 71 7.49 8.99 -7.02
C GLY A 71 8.23 7.72 -7.43
N ILE A 72 7.90 7.17 -8.60
CA ILE A 72 8.57 6.01 -9.18
C ILE A 72 10.06 6.26 -9.42
N ALA A 73 10.43 7.39 -10.02
CA ALA A 73 11.84 7.72 -10.25
C ALA A 73 12.65 7.81 -8.94
N ARG A 74 12.03 8.30 -7.86
CA ARG A 74 12.64 8.33 -6.52
C ARG A 74 12.78 6.94 -5.93
N ALA A 75 11.77 6.10 -6.06
CA ALA A 75 11.82 4.71 -5.62
C ALA A 75 12.94 3.92 -6.31
N GLU A 76 13.09 4.08 -7.62
CA GLU A 76 14.18 3.48 -8.40
C GLU A 76 15.55 4.01 -7.96
N SER A 77 15.66 5.32 -7.70
CA SER A 77 16.90 5.90 -7.16
C SER A 77 17.27 5.32 -5.80
N LEU A 78 16.29 5.24 -4.90
CA LEU A 78 16.47 4.67 -3.56
C LEU A 78 16.80 3.18 -3.62
N GLY A 79 16.20 2.43 -4.56
CA GLY A 79 16.56 1.04 -4.83
C GLY A 79 18.02 0.88 -5.24
N ARG A 80 18.50 1.71 -6.18
CA ARG A 80 19.92 1.73 -6.59
C ARG A 80 20.86 2.05 -5.43
N GLU A 81 20.51 3.02 -4.59
CA GLU A 81 21.28 3.37 -3.37
C GLU A 81 21.42 2.15 -2.43
N ASN A 82 20.34 1.39 -2.25
CA ASN A 82 20.29 0.23 -1.36
C ASN A 82 20.69 -1.10 -2.03
N LYS A 83 21.05 -1.08 -3.32
CA LYS A 83 21.33 -2.29 -4.12
C LYS A 83 20.15 -3.29 -4.15
N LEU A 84 18.94 -2.75 -4.14
CA LEU A 84 17.69 -3.50 -4.27
C LEU A 84 17.06 -3.19 -5.61
N THR A 85 16.54 -4.21 -6.28
CA THR A 85 15.86 -4.08 -7.56
C THR A 85 14.37 -4.31 -7.36
N ILE A 86 13.55 -3.38 -7.86
CA ILE A 86 12.10 -3.52 -7.94
C ILE A 86 11.66 -3.25 -9.37
N ARG A 87 10.57 -3.87 -9.80
CA ARG A 87 9.85 -3.49 -11.01
C ARG A 87 8.86 -2.39 -10.66
N THR A 88 8.71 -1.43 -11.56
CA THR A 88 7.84 -0.26 -11.36
C THR A 88 6.90 -0.10 -12.54
N GLN A 89 5.70 0.40 -12.28
CA GLN A 89 4.72 0.71 -13.32
C GLN A 89 3.99 2.01 -12.99
N VAL A 90 4.10 2.98 -13.91
CA VAL A 90 3.23 4.17 -13.88
C VAL A 90 1.84 3.74 -14.35
N ALA A 91 0.84 3.77 -13.47
CA ALA A 91 -0.54 3.42 -13.83
C ALA A 91 -1.58 4.25 -13.07
N ASP A 92 -2.74 4.43 -13.71
CA ASP A 92 -3.92 4.96 -13.07
C ASP A 92 -4.66 3.84 -12.34
N LEU A 93 -4.69 3.90 -11.01
CA LEU A 93 -5.30 2.89 -10.16
C LEU A 93 -6.83 2.84 -10.26
N ASP A 94 -7.47 3.85 -10.84
CA ASP A 94 -8.92 3.81 -11.15
C ASP A 94 -9.25 2.80 -12.26
N HIS A 95 -8.26 2.46 -13.10
CA HIS A 95 -8.41 1.55 -14.23
C HIS A 95 -7.45 0.35 -14.16
N TYR A 96 -6.76 0.18 -13.03
CA TYR A 96 -5.76 -0.86 -12.86
C TYR A 96 -6.40 -2.20 -12.55
N SER A 97 -5.96 -3.25 -13.25
CA SER A 97 -6.37 -4.63 -13.00
C SER A 97 -5.21 -5.41 -12.39
N ILE A 98 -5.49 -6.10 -11.29
CA ILE A 98 -4.55 -7.00 -10.63
C ILE A 98 -4.73 -8.38 -11.26
N GLU A 99 -3.63 -9.02 -11.68
CA GLU A 99 -3.67 -10.37 -12.24
C GLU A 99 -4.00 -11.40 -11.15
N ASP A 100 -4.96 -12.28 -11.43
CA ASP A 100 -5.42 -13.34 -10.51
C ASP A 100 -4.27 -14.30 -10.14
N ASP A 101 -4.29 -14.82 -8.90
CA ASP A 101 -3.37 -15.85 -8.37
C ASP A 101 -1.87 -15.60 -8.70
N SER A 102 -1.46 -14.33 -8.67
CA SER A 102 -0.13 -13.89 -9.12
C SER A 102 0.82 -13.49 -8.00
N TYR A 103 0.29 -13.11 -6.83
CA TYR A 103 1.07 -12.49 -5.77
C TYR A 103 1.05 -13.30 -4.47
N ASP A 104 2.21 -13.43 -3.86
CA ASP A 104 2.43 -14.03 -2.54
C ASP A 104 2.32 -12.96 -1.42
N LEU A 105 2.47 -11.68 -1.78
CA LEU A 105 2.30 -10.53 -0.91
C LEU A 105 1.62 -9.38 -1.67
N ILE A 106 0.59 -8.77 -1.09
CA ILE A 106 0.05 -7.49 -1.58
C ILE A 106 0.09 -6.47 -0.44
N LEU A 107 0.66 -5.29 -0.73
CA LEU A 107 0.78 -4.15 0.16
C LEU A 107 -0.12 -3.02 -0.33
N CYS A 108 -0.86 -2.39 0.58
CA CYS A 108 -1.64 -1.19 0.28
C CYS A 108 -1.64 -0.26 1.51
N PHE A 109 -0.89 0.84 1.42
CA PHE A 109 -0.70 1.76 2.54
C PHE A 109 -1.08 3.18 2.16
N TYR A 110 -1.84 3.84 3.03
CA TYR A 110 -2.30 5.23 2.90
C TYR A 110 -3.00 5.56 1.59
N PHE A 111 -3.62 4.55 1.01
CA PHE A 111 -4.40 4.62 -0.22
C PHE A 111 -5.73 3.92 -0.01
N LEU A 112 -6.77 4.37 -0.71
CA LEU A 112 -8.08 3.72 -0.69
C LEU A 112 -8.72 3.83 -2.07
N ASN A 113 -8.90 2.69 -2.71
CA ASN A 113 -9.80 2.54 -3.83
C ASN A 113 -10.54 1.20 -3.72
N ARG A 114 -11.83 1.27 -3.39
CA ARG A 114 -12.68 0.09 -3.18
C ARG A 114 -12.85 -0.74 -4.45
N HIS A 115 -12.66 -0.16 -5.63
CA HIS A 115 -12.68 -0.91 -6.90
C HIS A 115 -11.58 -1.97 -6.99
N LEU A 116 -10.47 -1.80 -6.25
CA LEU A 116 -9.38 -2.78 -6.23
C LEU A 116 -9.62 -3.93 -5.25
N PHE A 117 -10.62 -3.88 -4.36
CA PHE A 117 -10.77 -4.89 -3.31
C PHE A 117 -10.94 -6.31 -3.87
N GLU A 118 -11.77 -6.47 -4.89
CA GLU A 118 -11.95 -7.77 -5.55
C GLU A 118 -10.66 -8.23 -6.24
N GLY A 119 -9.94 -7.32 -6.90
CA GLY A 119 -8.67 -7.60 -7.57
C GLY A 119 -7.57 -7.99 -6.59
N ILE A 120 -7.46 -7.30 -5.45
CA ILE A 120 -6.51 -7.64 -4.36
C ILE A 120 -6.79 -9.07 -3.88
N ARG A 121 -8.05 -9.37 -3.60
CA ARG A 121 -8.48 -10.68 -3.12
C ARG A 121 -8.15 -11.81 -4.10
N LYS A 122 -8.47 -11.61 -5.39
CA LYS A 122 -8.22 -12.61 -6.44
C LYS A 122 -6.74 -12.72 -6.81
N GLY A 123 -6.02 -11.61 -6.77
CA GLY A 123 -4.60 -11.55 -7.14
C GLY A 123 -3.67 -12.26 -6.18
N LEU A 124 -4.07 -12.44 -4.92
CA LEU A 124 -3.33 -13.27 -3.98
C LEU A 124 -3.38 -14.74 -4.39
N ARG A 125 -2.25 -15.44 -4.30
CA ARG A 125 -2.18 -16.90 -4.33
C ARG A 125 -2.70 -17.51 -3.03
N PRO A 126 -3.13 -18.79 -3.03
CA PRO A 126 -3.34 -19.52 -1.78
C PRO A 126 -2.10 -19.43 -0.88
N GLY A 127 -2.30 -19.09 0.39
CA GLY A 127 -1.24 -18.80 1.36
C GLY A 127 -0.65 -17.38 1.29
N GLY A 128 -1.01 -16.59 0.27
CA GLY A 128 -0.54 -15.21 0.09
C GLY A 128 -1.10 -14.25 1.14
N VAL A 129 -0.33 -13.21 1.48
CA VAL A 129 -0.64 -12.27 2.57
C VAL A 129 -1.00 -10.89 2.02
N LEU A 130 -2.08 -10.31 2.52
CA LEU A 130 -2.44 -8.89 2.38
C LEU A 130 -1.97 -8.14 3.62
N MET A 131 -1.32 -7.00 3.42
CA MET A 131 -1.07 -6.01 4.46
C MET A 131 -1.64 -4.66 4.01
N TYR A 132 -2.59 -4.15 4.79
CA TYR A 132 -3.34 -2.94 4.46
C TYR A 132 -3.28 -1.98 5.65
N GLU A 133 -3.03 -0.70 5.42
CA GLU A 133 -3.30 0.35 6.41
C GLU A 133 -3.72 1.64 5.73
N THR A 134 -4.87 2.21 6.10
CA THR A 134 -5.29 3.53 5.58
C THR A 134 -6.22 4.25 6.54
N PHE A 135 -6.51 5.50 6.25
CA PHE A 135 -7.25 6.40 7.13
C PHE A 135 -8.72 5.99 7.30
N THR A 136 -9.27 6.20 8.49
CA THR A 136 -10.68 5.94 8.82
C THR A 136 -11.50 7.23 8.83
N VAL A 137 -12.82 7.10 8.93
CA VAL A 137 -13.75 8.23 9.09
C VAL A 137 -13.43 9.14 10.28
N ASP A 138 -12.77 8.61 11.32
CA ASP A 138 -12.35 9.41 12.46
C ASP A 138 -11.23 10.40 12.05
N TYR A 139 -10.44 10.12 11.00
CA TYR A 139 -9.40 11.02 10.48
C TYR A 139 -9.96 12.33 9.89
N LEU A 140 -11.25 12.38 9.59
CA LEU A 140 -11.91 13.58 9.08
C LEU A 140 -11.95 14.71 10.11
N GLN A 141 -11.75 14.43 11.39
CA GLN A 141 -11.63 15.46 12.42
C GLN A 141 -10.28 16.21 12.37
N TYR A 142 -9.27 15.60 11.75
CA TYR A 142 -7.90 16.12 11.66
C TYR A 142 -7.50 16.58 10.26
N SER A 143 -8.32 16.28 9.25
CA SER A 143 -7.94 16.45 7.85
C SER A 143 -9.06 17.07 7.00
N GLY A 144 -8.67 17.65 5.87
CA GLY A 144 -9.60 18.07 4.82
C GLY A 144 -9.95 16.96 3.83
N PHE A 145 -9.80 15.69 4.21
CA PHE A 145 -10.08 14.57 3.33
C PHE A 145 -11.58 14.49 3.02
N ARG A 146 -11.88 13.92 1.85
CA ARG A 146 -13.26 13.61 1.52
C ARG A 146 -13.62 12.26 2.12
N ARG A 147 -14.88 12.08 2.51
CA ARG A 147 -15.36 10.86 3.15
C ARG A 147 -15.11 9.61 2.28
N GLU A 148 -15.19 9.74 0.96
CA GLU A 148 -14.93 8.63 0.04
C GLU A 148 -13.48 8.12 0.09
N TRP A 149 -12.52 8.91 0.61
CA TRP A 149 -11.10 8.56 0.69
C TRP A 149 -10.68 7.93 2.02
N VAL A 150 -11.64 7.71 2.92
CA VAL A 150 -11.39 7.07 4.21
C VAL A 150 -12.31 5.87 4.40
N LEU A 151 -11.89 4.93 5.25
CA LEU A 151 -12.63 3.74 5.60
C LEU A 151 -13.75 4.05 6.60
N GLU A 152 -14.90 3.42 6.42
CA GLU A 152 -15.89 3.30 7.48
C GLU A 152 -15.37 2.37 8.59
N LYS A 153 -15.95 2.44 9.79
CA LYS A 153 -15.52 1.61 10.93
C LYS A 153 -15.71 0.14 10.61
N ASN A 154 -14.70 -0.68 10.93
CA ASN A 154 -14.65 -2.11 10.67
C ASN A 154 -14.69 -2.49 9.18
N GLU A 155 -14.54 -1.55 8.25
CA GLU A 155 -14.72 -1.84 6.83
C GLU A 155 -13.74 -2.89 6.30
N LEU A 156 -12.48 -2.87 6.75
CA LEU A 156 -11.47 -3.83 6.31
C LEU A 156 -11.76 -5.28 6.75
N LEU A 157 -12.52 -5.49 7.83
CA LEU A 157 -12.90 -6.83 8.27
C LEU A 157 -13.86 -7.52 7.29
N GLU A 158 -14.67 -6.72 6.59
CA GLU A 158 -15.67 -7.22 5.63
C GLU A 158 -15.21 -7.06 4.17
N ALA A 159 -14.13 -6.31 3.92
CA ALA A 159 -13.67 -5.94 2.58
C ALA A 159 -13.14 -7.13 1.75
N PHE A 160 -12.63 -8.18 2.40
CA PHE A 160 -11.93 -9.29 1.74
C PHE A 160 -12.50 -10.66 2.13
N PRO A 161 -13.75 -10.98 1.71
CA PRO A 161 -14.38 -12.26 2.07
C PRO A 161 -13.57 -13.46 1.57
N GLY A 162 -13.30 -14.42 2.45
CA GLY A 162 -12.48 -15.60 2.13
C GLY A 162 -10.98 -15.42 2.34
N LEU A 163 -10.55 -14.30 2.93
CA LEU A 163 -9.25 -14.22 3.59
C LEU A 163 -9.44 -14.43 5.09
N SER A 164 -8.52 -15.17 5.70
CA SER A 164 -8.39 -15.32 7.14
C SER A 164 -7.70 -14.09 7.73
N VAL A 165 -8.37 -13.34 8.61
CA VAL A 165 -7.77 -12.23 9.34
C VAL A 165 -6.75 -12.76 10.34
N LEU A 166 -5.52 -12.26 10.29
CA LEU A 166 -4.42 -12.63 11.19
C LEU A 166 -4.23 -11.59 12.29
N ASP A 167 -4.29 -10.31 11.94
CA ASP A 167 -4.30 -9.21 12.90
C ASP A 167 -5.08 -8.01 12.33
N TYR A 168 -5.72 -7.23 13.20
CA TYR A 168 -6.51 -6.06 12.83
C TYR A 168 -6.56 -5.04 13.98
N ARG A 169 -6.45 -3.76 13.63
CA ARG A 169 -6.65 -2.65 14.56
C ARG A 169 -7.34 -1.46 13.89
N GLU A 170 -8.06 -0.68 14.69
CA GLU A 170 -8.40 0.71 14.39
C GLU A 170 -7.82 1.59 15.49
N VAL A 171 -7.23 2.71 15.08
CA VAL A 171 -6.52 3.63 15.97
C VAL A 171 -7.01 5.04 15.69
N ASP A 172 -7.30 5.78 16.75
CA ASP A 172 -7.45 7.24 16.75
C ASP A 172 -6.40 7.79 17.72
N GLU A 173 -5.44 8.55 17.19
CA GLU A 173 -4.31 9.16 17.89
C GLU A 173 -4.41 10.70 17.77
N PRO A 174 -5.13 11.37 18.69
CA PRO A 174 -5.29 12.82 18.66
C PRO A 174 -3.98 13.59 18.75
N GLU A 175 -2.98 13.08 19.47
CA GLU A 175 -1.67 13.73 19.63
C GLU A 175 -0.90 13.83 18.31
N ASN A 176 -1.12 12.87 17.41
CA ASN A 176 -0.52 12.82 16.08
C ASN A 176 -1.49 13.29 14.99
N GLU A 177 -2.68 13.78 15.37
CA GLU A 177 -3.74 14.23 14.47
C GLU A 177 -4.05 13.17 13.39
N THR A 178 -4.11 11.89 13.76
CA THR A 178 -4.30 10.78 12.81
C THR A 178 -5.28 9.73 13.31
N ALA A 179 -5.95 9.07 12.36
CA ALA A 179 -6.75 7.89 12.65
C ALA A 179 -6.75 6.95 11.44
N TYR A 180 -6.57 5.65 11.67
CA TYR A 180 -6.36 4.66 10.62
C TYR A 180 -6.79 3.27 11.07
N ALA A 181 -7.02 2.40 10.10
CA ALA A 181 -7.25 0.98 10.31
C ALA A 181 -6.15 0.20 9.62
N SER A 182 -5.67 -0.86 10.27
CA SER A 182 -4.62 -1.75 9.76
C SER A 182 -5.11 -3.19 9.77
N LEU A 183 -4.80 -3.94 8.72
CA LEU A 183 -5.17 -5.34 8.53
C LEU A 183 -3.96 -6.15 8.07
N VAL A 184 -3.79 -7.33 8.65
CA VAL A 184 -3.03 -8.44 8.03
C VAL A 184 -3.99 -9.59 7.83
N ALA A 185 -4.10 -10.08 6.59
CA ALA A 185 -4.97 -11.19 6.25
C ALA A 185 -4.30 -12.14 5.26
N ARG A 186 -4.69 -13.41 5.26
CA ARG A 186 -4.10 -14.44 4.40
C ARG A 186 -5.17 -15.15 3.59
N LYS A 187 -4.90 -15.41 2.32
CA LYS A 187 -5.77 -16.24 1.47
C LYS A 187 -5.60 -17.70 1.84
N ASP A 188 -6.70 -18.39 2.09
CA ASP A 188 -6.69 -19.83 2.39
C ASP A 188 -6.33 -20.70 1.17
#